data_AF-A0A2G5VI38-F1
#
_entry.id   AF-A0A2G5VI38-F1
#
_cell.length_a   1.000
_cell.length_b   1.000
_cell.length_c   1.000
_cell.angle_alpha   90.00
_cell.angle_beta   90.00
_cell.angle_gamma   90.00
#
_symmetry.space_group_name_H-M   'P 1'
#
loop_
_entity.id
_entity.type
_entity.pdbx_description
1 polymer ?
#
loop_
_entity_poly.entity_id
_entity_poly.type
_entity_poly.pdbx_seq_one_letter_code
_entity_poly.pdbx_strand_id
1 'polypeptide(L)'
;MVASNVCARGLNIAGLDHVINYDMPDKKGFDEYVNRIGRTARAGFTGVSTAFLDEESDREIIPNLVNILQEAGKEVPEWIMNINNQEEEMNEEVEDEQW
;
A
#
# COMPACT_ATOMS: atom_id res chain seq x y z
N MET A 1 -15.95 -4.22 -11.40
CA MET A 1 -16.17 -5.28 -10.39
C MET A 1 -15.87 -4.67 -9.04
N VAL A 2 -16.66 -5.00 -8.01
CA VAL A 2 -16.37 -4.66 -6.61
C VAL A 2 -16.27 -5.97 -5.85
N ALA A 3 -15.20 -6.17 -5.10
CA ALA A 3 -14.98 -7.39 -4.33
C ALA A 3 -14.20 -7.08 -3.06
N SER A 4 -14.60 -7.72 -1.96
CA SER A 4 -13.80 -7.76 -0.73
C SER A 4 -12.80 -8.93 -0.78
N ASN A 5 -11.79 -8.89 0.09
CA ASN A 5 -10.70 -9.87 0.11
C ASN A 5 -11.21 -11.30 0.32
N VAL A 6 -12.29 -11.46 1.09
CA VAL A 6 -12.94 -12.76 1.31
C VAL A 6 -13.56 -13.29 0.02
N CYS A 7 -14.25 -12.43 -0.74
CA CYS A 7 -14.89 -12.81 -1.98
C CYS A 7 -13.89 -13.03 -3.13
N ALA A 8 -12.70 -12.43 -3.07
CA ALA A 8 -11.69 -12.56 -4.12
C ALA A 8 -10.81 -13.83 -4.02
N ARG A 9 -10.78 -14.51 -2.86
CA ARG A 9 -10.00 -15.74 -2.67
C ARG A 9 -10.56 -16.88 -3.54
N GLY A 10 -9.71 -17.45 -4.40
CA GLY A 10 -10.09 -18.48 -5.36
C GLY A 10 -10.49 -17.96 -6.75
N LEU A 11 -10.62 -16.63 -6.92
CA LEU A 11 -10.85 -15.99 -8.21
C LEU A 11 -9.53 -15.45 -8.77
N ASN A 12 -9.02 -16.10 -9.82
CA ASN A 12 -7.85 -15.60 -10.54
C ASN A 12 -8.26 -14.58 -11.62
N ILE A 13 -8.30 -13.31 -11.23
CA ILE A 13 -8.65 -12.21 -12.13
C ILE A 13 -7.36 -11.45 -12.44
N ALA A 14 -6.92 -11.49 -13.70
CA ALA A 14 -5.69 -10.87 -14.15
C ALA A 14 -5.93 -10.12 -15.46
N GLY A 15 -5.08 -9.13 -15.76
CA GLY A 15 -5.22 -8.31 -16.96
C GLY A 15 -6.31 -7.24 -16.83
N LEU A 16 -6.51 -6.71 -15.62
CA LEU A 16 -7.38 -5.55 -15.41
C LEU A 16 -6.69 -4.28 -15.92
N ASP A 17 -7.42 -3.36 -16.52
CA ASP A 17 -6.87 -2.07 -16.96
C ASP A 17 -6.58 -1.13 -15.78
N HIS A 18 -7.44 -1.18 -14.75
CA HIS A 18 -7.34 -0.33 -13.56
C HIS A 18 -7.75 -1.10 -12.30
N VAL A 19 -6.93 -1.02 -11.26
CA VAL A 19 -7.23 -1.49 -9.90
C VAL A 19 -7.44 -0.27 -9.01
N ILE A 20 -8.53 -0.26 -8.23
CA ILE A 20 -8.79 0.75 -7.21
C ILE A 20 -8.80 0.04 -5.85
N ASN A 21 -7.85 0.39 -4.99
CA ASN A 21 -7.83 -0.04 -3.60
C ASN A 21 -8.64 0.96 -2.79
N TYR A 22 -9.86 0.56 -2.41
CA TYR A 22 -10.74 1.41 -1.61
C TYR A 22 -10.24 1.52 -0.16
N ASP A 23 -9.87 0.38 0.42
CA ASP A 23 -9.27 0.30 1.76
C ASP A 23 -7.91 -0.39 1.67
N MET A 24 -6.92 0.13 2.40
CA MET A 24 -5.61 -0.50 2.51
C MET A 24 -5.67 -1.74 3.42
N PRO A 25 -4.87 -2.78 3.16
CA PRO A 25 -4.76 -3.91 4.07
C PRO A 25 -3.89 -3.54 5.27
N ASP A 26 -4.17 -4.10 6.45
CA ASP A 26 -3.34 -3.94 7.65
C ASP A 26 -1.84 -4.15 7.40
N LYS A 27 -0.97 -3.58 8.25
CA LYS A 27 0.50 -3.70 8.16
C LYS A 27 0.99 -5.15 7.95
N LYS A 28 0.38 -6.13 8.65
CA LYS A 28 0.71 -7.56 8.53
C LYS A 28 0.24 -8.20 7.21
N GLY A 29 -0.71 -7.58 6.54
CA GLY A 29 -1.32 -8.02 5.28
C GLY A 29 -0.85 -7.26 4.06
N PHE A 30 0.25 -6.53 4.13
CA PHE A 30 0.70 -5.67 3.03
C PHE A 30 1.01 -6.42 1.72
N ASP A 31 1.42 -7.69 1.80
CA ASP A 31 1.54 -8.58 0.63
C ASP A 31 0.23 -8.65 -0.18
N GLU A 32 -0.91 -8.45 0.47
CA GLU A 32 -2.20 -8.41 -0.19
C GLU A 32 -2.33 -7.19 -1.12
N TYR A 33 -1.83 -6.03 -0.72
CA TYR A 33 -1.78 -4.83 -1.56
C TYR A 33 -0.96 -5.10 -2.83
N VAL A 34 0.21 -5.72 -2.69
CA VAL A 34 1.08 -6.10 -3.82
C VAL A 34 0.33 -7.04 -4.78
N ASN A 35 -0.37 -8.04 -4.23
CA ASN A 35 -1.16 -8.96 -5.04
C ASN A 35 -2.36 -8.30 -5.75
N ARG A 36 -2.98 -7.28 -5.15
CA ARG A 36 -4.07 -6.50 -5.75
C ARG A 36 -3.57 -5.68 -6.92
N ILE A 37 -2.50 -4.89 -6.74
CA ILE A 37 -1.94 -4.08 -7.83
C ILE A 37 -1.35 -4.98 -8.94
N GLY A 38 -0.86 -6.16 -8.59
CA GLY A 38 -0.41 -7.19 -9.53
C GLY A 38 -1.53 -7.81 -10.39
N ARG A 39 -2.80 -7.41 -10.23
CA ARG A 39 -3.91 -7.80 -11.15
C ARG A 39 -3.95 -6.96 -12.43
N THR A 40 -3.30 -5.79 -12.42
CA THR A 40 -3.09 -4.97 -13.61
C THR A 40 -1.67 -5.16 -14.18
N ALA A 41 -1.36 -4.48 -15.29
CA ALA A 41 -0.02 -4.36 -15.86
C ALA A 41 0.75 -5.70 -16.07
N ARG A 42 0.11 -6.72 -16.65
CA ARG A 42 0.75 -8.02 -16.96
C ARG A 42 1.06 -8.17 -18.46
N ALA A 43 2.01 -9.05 -18.76
CA ALA A 43 2.34 -9.49 -20.13
C ALA A 43 2.74 -8.35 -21.10
N GLY A 44 3.47 -7.35 -20.60
CA GLY A 44 3.96 -6.23 -21.42
C GLY A 44 2.96 -5.08 -21.60
N PHE A 45 1.76 -5.19 -21.04
CA PHE A 45 0.81 -4.10 -20.99
C PHE A 45 1.01 -3.24 -19.74
N THR A 46 0.82 -1.93 -19.88
CA THR A 46 0.75 -1.01 -18.74
C THR A 46 -0.60 -1.10 -18.06
N GLY A 47 -0.65 -0.69 -16.80
CA GLY A 47 -1.85 -0.73 -15.99
C GLY A 47 -1.85 0.35 -14.93
N VAL A 48 -3.02 0.72 -14.45
CA VAL A 48 -3.18 1.77 -13.43
C VAL A 48 -3.60 1.14 -12.11
N SER A 49 -3.01 1.63 -11.02
CA SER A 49 -3.49 1.36 -9.67
C SER A 49 -3.69 2.68 -8.94
N THR A 50 -4.84 2.83 -8.29
CA THR A 50 -5.15 3.97 -7.42
C THR A 50 -5.49 3.43 -6.04
N ALA A 51 -4.96 4.05 -4.99
CA ALA A 51 -5.30 3.71 -3.62
C ALA A 51 -5.87 4.94 -2.92
N PHE A 52 -6.92 4.73 -2.14
CA PHE A 52 -7.33 5.69 -1.12
C PHE A 52 -6.57 5.39 0.16
N LEU A 53 -6.19 6.44 0.85
CA LEU A 53 -5.39 6.40 2.07
C LEU A 53 -6.01 7.36 3.07
N ASP A 54 -6.17 6.89 4.29
CA ASP A 54 -6.51 7.72 5.45
C ASP A 54 -5.27 7.89 6.33
N GLU A 55 -5.01 9.13 6.76
CA GLU A 55 -3.81 9.49 7.52
C GLU A 55 -3.74 8.81 8.89
N GLU A 56 -4.88 8.57 9.53
CA GLU A 56 -4.93 7.98 10.87
C GLU A 56 -5.02 6.46 10.81
N SER A 57 -5.94 5.91 9.99
CA SER A 57 -6.14 4.46 9.96
C SER A 57 -5.06 3.69 9.21
N ASP A 58 -4.43 4.29 8.20
CA ASP A 58 -3.43 3.62 7.36
C ASP A 58 -1.98 3.96 7.75
N ARG A 59 -1.79 4.73 8.83
CA ARG A 59 -0.49 5.21 9.30
C ARG A 59 0.56 4.12 9.40
N GLU A 60 0.20 2.98 9.98
CA GLU A 60 1.11 1.84 10.17
C GLU A 60 1.60 1.19 8.86
N ILE A 61 0.91 1.43 7.74
CA ILE A 61 1.22 0.87 6.41
C ILE A 61 2.09 1.82 5.59
N ILE A 62 2.06 3.13 5.89
CA ILE A 62 2.79 4.18 5.17
C ILE A 62 4.26 3.78 4.92
N PRO A 63 5.04 3.28 5.89
CA PRO A 63 6.45 2.93 5.64
C PRO A 63 6.64 1.86 4.57
N ASN A 64 5.78 0.83 4.58
CA ASN A 64 5.80 -0.22 3.57
C ASN A 64 5.42 0.31 2.18
N LEU A 65 4.43 1.22 2.14
CA LEU A 65 3.99 1.85 0.90
C LEU A 65 5.10 2.73 0.29
N VAL A 66 5.75 3.54 1.13
CA VAL A 66 6.89 4.39 0.72
C VAL A 66 8.00 3.53 0.10
N ASN A 67 8.38 2.45 0.77
CA ASN A 67 9.41 1.53 0.28
C ASN A 67 9.08 1.00 -1.12
N ILE A 68 7.85 0.49 -1.33
CA ILE A 68 7.44 -0.02 -2.65
C ILE A 68 7.42 1.07 -3.72
N LEU A 69 6.94 2.27 -3.39
CA LEU A 69 6.91 3.37 -4.36
C LEU A 69 8.34 3.78 -4.78
N GLN A 70 9.27 3.84 -3.83
CA GLN A 70 10.68 4.12 -4.10
C GLN A 70 11.35 3.01 -4.92
N GLU A 71 11.15 1.75 -4.56
CA GLU A 71 11.66 0.58 -5.31
C GLU A 71 11.12 0.56 -6.75
N ALA A 72 9.86 0.95 -6.93
CA ALA A 72 9.23 1.08 -8.24
C ALA A 72 9.62 2.35 -9.01
N GLY A 73 10.46 3.22 -8.44
CA GLY A 73 10.89 4.49 -9.04
C GLY A 73 9.74 5.48 -9.24
N LYS A 74 8.71 5.42 -8.37
CA LYS A 74 7.57 6.33 -8.38
C LYS A 74 7.82 7.51 -7.45
N GLU A 75 7.25 8.65 -7.81
CA GLU A 75 7.23 9.82 -6.93
C GLU A 75 6.35 9.52 -5.71
N VAL A 76 6.89 9.77 -4.52
CA VAL A 76 6.13 9.69 -3.28
C VAL A 76 5.61 11.09 -2.95
N PRO A 77 4.30 11.28 -2.78
CA PRO A 77 3.73 12.56 -2.37
C PRO A 77 4.33 13.05 -1.05
N GLU A 78 4.58 14.36 -0.95
CA GLU A 78 5.20 15.00 0.23
C GLU A 78 4.43 14.71 1.52
N TRP A 79 3.10 14.72 1.47
CA TRP A 79 2.26 14.45 2.64
C TRP A 79 2.43 13.02 3.18
N ILE A 80 2.66 12.02 2.32
CA ILE A 80 2.96 10.64 2.74
C ILE A 80 4.34 10.60 3.42
N MET A 81 5.31 11.34 2.88
CA MET A 81 6.65 11.43 3.43
C MET A 81 6.67 12.07 4.82
N ASN A 82 5.86 13.12 5.02
CA ASN A 82 5.72 13.76 6.32
C ASN A 82 5.14 12.80 7.37
N ILE A 83 4.14 12.00 7.00
CA ILE A 83 3.58 10.97 7.89
C ILE A 83 4.63 9.89 8.19
N ASN A 84 5.40 9.45 7.19
CA ASN A 84 6.46 8.47 7.38
C ASN A 84 7.51 8.96 8.39
N ASN A 85 7.98 10.21 8.24
CA ASN A 85 8.99 10.78 9.13
C ASN A 85 8.47 10.91 10.57
N GLN A 86 7.21 11.33 10.76
CA GLN A 86 6.60 11.41 12.09
C GLN A 86 6.48 10.02 12.76
N GLU A 87 6.25 8.97 11.97
CA GLU A 87 6.20 7.60 12.48
C GLU A 87 7.59 7.10 12.88
N GLU A 88 8.63 7.45 12.13
CA GLU A 88 10.03 7.13 12.48
C GLU A 88 10.44 7.81 13.78
N GLU A 89 10.16 9.11 13.94
CA GLU A 89 10.43 9.88 15.16
C GLU A 89 9.72 9.29 16.38
N MET A 90 8.43 8.93 16.26
CA MET A 90 7.68 8.29 17.34
C MET A 90 8.26 6.93 17.74
N ASN A 91 8.76 6.15 16.78
CA ASN A 91 9.36 4.85 17.09
C ASN A 91 10.71 5.01 17.80
N GLU A 92 11.52 5.99 17.41
CA GLU A 92 12.78 6.32 18.09
C GLU A 92 12.56 6.78 19.54
N GLU A 93 11.57 7.66 19.78
CA GLU A 93 11.22 8.11 21.15
C GLU A 93 10.79 6.93 22.05
N VAL A 94 10.00 6.01 21.52
CA VAL A 94 9.53 4.82 22.28
C VAL A 94 10.68 3.86 22.60
N GLU A 95 11.65 3.71 21.70
CA GLU A 95 12.86 2.91 21.96
C GLU A 95 13.75 3.57 23.03
N ASP A 96 13.85 4.91 23.02
CA ASP A 96 14.59 5.68 24.01
C ASP A 96 13.92 5.74 25.41
N GLU A 97 12.63 5.47 25.52
CA GLU A 97 11.95 5.39 26.83
C GLU A 97 12.01 3.98 27.47
N GLN A 98 12.47 2.96 26.74
CA GLN A 98 12.49 1.56 27.18
C GLN A 98 13.84 1.10 27.76
N TRP A 99 14.83 1.98 27.90
CA TRP A 99 16.11 1.74 28.59
C TRP A 99 16.17 2.35 29.99
#